data_AF-A0A7X7U0I1-F1
#
_entry.id   AF-A0A7X7U0I1-F1
#
_cell.length_a   1.000
_cell.length_b   1.000
_cell.length_c   1.000
_cell.angle_alpha   90.00
_cell.angle_beta   90.00
_cell.angle_gamma   90.00
#
_symmetry.space_group_name_H-M   'P 1'
#
loop_
_entity.id
_entity.type
_entity.pdbx_description
1 polymer ?
#
loop_
_entity_poly.entity_id
_entity_poly.type
_entity_poly.pdbx_seq_one_letter_code
_entity_poly.pdbx_strand_id
1 'polypeptide(L)'
;SALADRGDVLALPAVLEAGKSQDESVRIASLRAIGQLGNASSVPVLAERAAASKGAEQKAARESLYRLRGPEVDAAILRNLPSAATNVKVELVTAIGERNIAGSVEALLAAAKDEDRKVRIEAIKVLKIVGTPETLPAMVNLLLEIKSDSDRAEAEKTIAAVAHKIEDKTRQAAAVLAVLPNVKDSLNRASLLRVLGRIGDSSALPILRTSLGNREAEIQDAAIRALSDWPTSEPVPDLLKVAQTAENARYKILALRGLVRLLGLESDRSPDETIDLYKKAMDLAGDAQEKKRVLSGLASARSVAALNMAAAYLDDLALHMEAESAAVQIAQGTYGSDPQRTKEVLAKVIQVTKQDALRQQAQDLIGMLERFDDYIVVWQVSGPYAKDVKASELFDAVFAPEQEGQQAQWRPMPIGTTPDQPWLIGPDKVEGLAGDNRVAYFRTKVVSPKEQKARLELGSDDGVKVWLNGQLVHANNAVRPVTPGEDKADVTLKEGVNVLLVKLTQDAGQWAMAVRLRTPDGGKLEGLRVEP
;
A
#
# COMPACT_ATOMS: atom_id res chain seq x y z
N SER A 1 18.45 27.94 -28.70
CA SER A 1 19.54 28.68 -29.41
C SER A 1 19.01 28.85 -30.80
N ALA A 2 19.02 30.06 -31.36
CA ALA A 2 18.36 30.34 -32.63
C ALA A 2 18.77 29.37 -33.77
N LEU A 3 20.00 28.84 -33.76
CA LEU A 3 20.46 27.82 -34.73
C LEU A 3 19.75 26.46 -34.54
N ALA A 4 19.55 26.06 -33.28
CA ALA A 4 18.89 24.82 -32.92
C ALA A 4 17.37 24.91 -33.14
N ASP A 5 16.78 26.06 -32.79
CA ASP A 5 15.36 26.35 -32.98
C ASP A 5 14.97 26.39 -34.48
N ARG A 6 15.96 26.61 -35.37
CA ARG A 6 15.82 26.54 -36.83
C ARG A 6 16.03 25.14 -37.42
N GLY A 7 16.55 24.19 -36.65
CA GLY A 7 16.82 22.82 -37.12
C GLY A 7 17.92 22.70 -38.17
N ASP A 8 18.81 23.69 -38.29
CA ASP A 8 19.85 23.70 -39.33
C ASP A 8 21.02 22.79 -38.98
N VAL A 9 20.97 21.54 -39.45
CA VAL A 9 22.01 20.52 -39.21
C VAL A 9 23.39 20.91 -39.75
N LEU A 10 23.48 21.82 -40.71
CA LEU A 10 24.76 22.32 -41.24
C LEU A 10 25.49 23.22 -40.24
N ALA A 11 24.79 23.72 -39.22
CA ALA A 11 25.40 24.50 -38.14
C ALA A 11 26.16 23.65 -37.12
N LEU A 12 26.07 22.31 -37.17
CA LEU A 12 26.66 21.42 -36.17
C LEU A 12 28.16 21.65 -35.93
N PRO A 13 29.03 21.85 -36.96
CA PRO A 13 30.45 22.15 -36.73
C PRO A 13 30.68 23.43 -35.93
N ALA A 14 29.93 24.51 -36.22
CA ALA A 14 30.03 25.77 -35.49
C ALA A 14 29.51 25.62 -34.05
N VAL A 15 28.45 24.84 -33.86
CA VAL A 15 27.91 24.52 -32.53
C VAL A 15 28.94 23.73 -31.71
N LEU A 16 29.60 22.73 -32.30
CA LEU A 16 30.65 21.95 -31.64
C LEU A 16 31.83 22.83 -31.21
N GLU A 17 32.23 23.78 -32.05
CA GLU A 17 33.30 24.72 -31.72
C GLU A 17 32.91 25.65 -30.56
N ALA A 18 31.66 26.14 -30.53
CA ALA A 18 31.14 26.93 -29.41
C ALA A 18 31.17 26.16 -28.07
N GLY A 19 31.11 24.82 -28.11
CA GLY A 19 31.28 23.94 -26.94
C GLY A 19 32.67 23.97 -26.31
N LYS A 20 33.64 24.68 -26.90
CA LYS A 20 34.99 24.91 -26.37
C LYS A 20 35.17 26.31 -25.77
N SER A 21 34.11 27.13 -25.74
CA SER A 21 34.16 28.49 -25.19
C SER A 21 34.61 28.51 -23.72
N GLN A 22 35.29 29.58 -23.32
CA GLN A 22 35.60 29.84 -21.92
C GLN A 22 34.36 30.22 -21.10
N ASP A 23 33.32 30.75 -21.77
CA ASP A 23 32.05 31.10 -21.14
C ASP A 23 31.16 29.85 -20.96
N GLU A 24 30.82 29.54 -19.71
CA GLU A 24 29.97 28.41 -19.34
C GLU A 24 28.58 28.49 -19.98
N SER A 25 27.99 29.68 -20.07
CA SER A 25 26.66 29.87 -20.66
C SER A 25 26.68 29.53 -22.15
N VAL A 26 27.78 29.87 -22.84
CA VAL A 26 27.98 29.52 -24.26
C VAL A 26 28.17 28.02 -24.42
N ARG A 27 28.95 27.35 -23.55
CA ARG A 27 29.09 25.89 -23.58
C ARG A 27 27.77 25.17 -23.34
N ILE A 28 26.99 25.61 -22.35
CA ILE A 28 25.66 25.05 -22.06
C ILE A 28 24.72 25.22 -23.26
N ALA A 29 24.69 26.41 -23.87
CA ALA A 29 23.86 26.68 -25.05
C ALA A 29 24.28 25.82 -26.25
N SER A 30 25.58 25.60 -26.43
CA SER A 30 26.13 24.69 -27.44
C SER A 30 25.67 23.25 -27.19
N LEU A 31 25.88 22.71 -25.97
CA LEU A 31 25.48 21.33 -25.63
C LEU A 31 23.99 21.09 -25.93
N ARG A 32 23.11 22.01 -25.51
CA ARG A 32 21.67 21.92 -25.79
C ARG A 32 21.36 21.94 -27.29
N ALA A 33 22.10 22.73 -28.08
CA ALA A 33 21.96 22.76 -29.53
C ALA A 33 22.45 21.46 -30.18
N ILE A 34 23.53 20.85 -29.68
CA ILE A 34 23.98 19.52 -30.12
C ILE A 34 22.88 18.47 -29.88
N GLY A 35 22.14 18.54 -28.77
CA GLY A 35 21.03 17.62 -28.52
C GLY A 35 19.91 17.66 -29.56
N GLN A 36 19.76 18.77 -30.29
CA GLN A 36 18.74 18.93 -31.34
C GLN A 36 19.30 18.69 -32.75
N LEU A 37 20.53 19.11 -33.01
CA LEU A 37 21.15 19.09 -34.35
C LEU A 37 22.12 17.92 -34.55
N GLY A 38 22.55 17.28 -33.46
CA GLY A 38 23.58 16.26 -33.45
C GLY A 38 23.11 14.91 -34.00
N ASN A 39 24.08 14.04 -34.23
CA ASN A 39 23.87 12.68 -34.72
C ASN A 39 24.82 11.70 -34.00
N ALA A 40 24.98 10.50 -34.54
CA ALA A 40 25.85 9.47 -33.97
C ALA A 40 27.30 9.95 -33.69
N SER A 41 27.83 10.90 -34.48
CA SER A 41 29.18 11.45 -34.28
C SER A 41 29.27 12.40 -33.06
N SER A 42 28.14 12.87 -32.56
CA SER A 42 28.04 13.74 -31.37
C SER A 42 28.09 12.96 -30.05
N VAL A 43 27.98 11.62 -30.07
CA VAL A 43 27.94 10.80 -28.85
C VAL A 43 29.21 10.93 -28.00
N PRO A 44 30.44 10.78 -28.54
CA PRO A 44 31.65 10.86 -27.72
C PRO A 44 31.79 12.22 -27.02
N VAL A 45 31.59 13.33 -27.75
CA VAL A 45 31.75 14.67 -27.17
C VAL A 45 30.72 14.96 -26.07
N LEU A 46 29.47 14.51 -26.21
CA LEU A 46 28.46 14.69 -25.18
C LEU A 46 28.77 13.82 -23.94
N ALA A 47 29.17 12.57 -24.14
CA ALA A 47 29.51 11.67 -23.04
C ALA A 47 30.77 12.14 -22.29
N GLU A 48 31.81 12.59 -23.00
CA GLU A 48 33.02 13.17 -22.41
C GLU A 48 32.71 14.44 -21.61
N ARG A 49 31.88 15.34 -22.16
CA ARG A 49 31.48 16.55 -21.46
C ARG A 49 30.64 16.24 -20.22
N ALA A 50 29.71 15.29 -20.30
CA ALA A 50 28.95 14.83 -19.13
C ALA A 50 29.86 14.27 -18.04
N ALA A 51 30.89 13.50 -18.41
CA ALA A 51 31.83 12.89 -17.48
C ALA A 51 32.81 13.90 -16.85
N ALA A 52 33.23 14.93 -17.59
CA ALA A 52 34.26 15.88 -17.17
C ALA A 52 33.72 17.11 -16.41
N SER A 53 32.43 17.41 -16.54
CA SER A 53 31.81 18.62 -15.96
C SER A 53 30.94 18.30 -14.73
N LYS A 54 30.42 19.36 -14.09
CA LYS A 54 29.48 19.28 -12.95
C LYS A 54 28.34 20.28 -13.16
N GLY A 55 27.30 20.18 -12.35
CA GLY A 55 26.22 21.19 -12.31
C GLY A 55 25.46 21.31 -13.63
N ALA A 56 25.24 22.55 -14.08
CA ALA A 56 24.40 22.84 -15.24
C ALA A 56 25.00 22.33 -16.56
N GLU A 57 26.32 22.36 -16.71
CA GLU A 57 27.01 21.86 -17.91
C GLU A 57 26.87 20.34 -18.05
N GLN A 58 27.09 19.59 -16.97
CA GLN A 58 26.90 18.13 -16.96
C GLN A 58 25.45 17.76 -17.28
N LYS A 59 24.50 18.45 -16.64
CA LYS A 59 23.07 18.23 -16.89
C LYS A 59 22.73 18.48 -18.36
N ALA A 60 23.23 19.57 -18.95
CA ALA A 60 22.99 19.88 -20.35
C ALA A 60 23.59 18.82 -21.30
N ALA A 61 24.80 18.33 -21.03
CA ALA A 61 25.43 17.28 -21.81
C ALA A 61 24.63 15.95 -21.77
N ARG A 62 24.22 15.52 -20.57
CA ARG A 62 23.39 14.34 -20.35
C ARG A 62 22.05 14.43 -21.08
N GLU A 63 21.29 15.49 -20.82
CA GLU A 63 19.98 15.69 -21.47
C GLU A 63 20.10 15.71 -23.00
N SER A 64 21.20 16.28 -23.52
CA SER A 64 21.44 16.33 -24.96
C SER A 64 21.76 14.95 -25.52
N LEU A 65 22.57 14.15 -24.83
CA LEU A 65 22.89 12.78 -25.21
C LEU A 65 21.63 11.90 -25.25
N TYR A 66 20.72 12.08 -24.29
CA TYR A 66 19.47 11.32 -24.23
C TYR A 66 18.48 11.74 -25.32
N ARG A 67 18.49 13.02 -25.75
CA ARG A 67 17.57 13.56 -26.77
C ARG A 67 17.99 13.31 -28.22
N LEU A 68 19.25 12.94 -28.47
CA LEU A 68 19.72 12.63 -29.82
C LEU A 68 18.80 11.60 -30.51
N ARG A 69 18.51 11.78 -31.80
CA ARG A 69 17.54 10.93 -32.51
C ARG A 69 18.21 9.96 -33.46
N GLY A 70 17.61 8.77 -33.60
CA GLY A 70 17.98 7.77 -34.60
C GLY A 70 18.71 6.54 -34.03
N PRO A 71 18.52 5.36 -34.63
CA PRO A 71 19.15 4.10 -34.18
C PRO A 71 20.68 4.10 -34.31
N GLU A 72 21.24 4.95 -35.19
CA GLU A 72 22.69 5.11 -35.34
C GLU A 72 23.34 5.72 -34.09
N VAL A 73 22.60 6.53 -33.34
CA VAL A 73 23.04 7.07 -32.05
C VAL A 73 23.14 5.95 -31.02
N ASP A 74 22.14 5.07 -30.97
CA ASP A 74 22.13 3.93 -30.06
C ASP A 74 23.30 2.99 -30.37
N ALA A 75 23.50 2.69 -31.66
CA ALA A 75 24.66 1.91 -32.12
C ALA A 75 25.99 2.60 -31.78
N ALA A 76 26.06 3.93 -31.83
CA ALA A 76 27.26 4.67 -31.43
C ALA A 76 27.50 4.61 -29.92
N ILE A 77 26.46 4.70 -29.08
CA ILE A 77 26.58 4.54 -27.62
C ILE A 77 27.14 3.15 -27.30
N LEU A 78 26.55 2.09 -27.87
CA LEU A 78 27.01 0.72 -27.66
C LEU A 78 28.43 0.48 -28.16
N ARG A 79 28.78 1.03 -29.33
CA ARG A 79 30.13 0.89 -29.92
C ARG A 79 31.22 1.59 -29.11
N ASN A 80 30.92 2.74 -28.50
CA ASN A 80 31.92 3.51 -27.74
C ASN A 80 32.08 3.00 -26.29
N LEU A 81 31.10 2.27 -25.74
CA LEU A 81 31.14 1.82 -24.36
C LEU A 81 32.38 0.98 -23.99
N PRO A 82 32.82 -0.03 -24.76
CA PRO A 82 33.91 -0.92 -24.34
C PRO A 82 35.26 -0.21 -24.17
N SER A 83 35.56 0.79 -25.01
CA SER A 83 36.85 1.49 -25.04
C SER A 83 36.87 2.82 -24.29
N ALA A 84 35.73 3.27 -23.75
CA ALA A 84 35.63 4.54 -23.04
C ALA A 84 36.37 4.53 -21.68
N ALA A 85 36.81 5.71 -21.23
CA ALA A 85 37.32 5.87 -19.87
C ALA A 85 36.21 5.67 -18.83
N THR A 86 36.55 5.29 -17.60
CA THR A 86 35.60 4.93 -16.52
C THR A 86 34.41 5.87 -16.37
N ASN A 87 34.64 7.18 -16.19
CA ASN A 87 33.53 8.12 -15.98
C ASN A 87 32.67 8.27 -17.25
N VAL A 88 33.27 8.14 -18.44
CA VAL A 88 32.54 8.17 -19.72
C VAL A 88 31.72 6.89 -19.89
N LYS A 89 32.23 5.72 -19.48
CA LYS A 89 31.47 4.48 -19.44
C LYS A 89 30.20 4.63 -18.60
N VAL A 90 30.30 5.24 -17.41
CA VAL A 90 29.12 5.52 -16.56
C VAL A 90 28.08 6.33 -17.33
N GLU A 91 28.48 7.43 -17.98
CA GLU A 91 27.55 8.27 -18.75
C GLU A 91 26.91 7.53 -19.93
N LEU A 92 27.68 6.68 -20.63
CA LEU A 92 27.17 5.86 -21.75
C LEU A 92 26.21 4.77 -21.24
N VAL A 93 26.50 4.14 -20.11
CA VAL A 93 25.59 3.17 -19.47
C VAL A 93 24.30 3.85 -19.03
N THR A 94 24.38 5.00 -18.37
CA THR A 94 23.18 5.77 -18.00
C THR A 94 22.38 6.16 -19.25
N ALA A 95 23.05 6.57 -20.34
CA ALA A 95 22.38 6.88 -21.61
C ALA A 95 21.66 5.67 -22.21
N ILE A 96 22.19 4.44 -22.08
CA ILE A 96 21.50 3.22 -22.50
C ILE A 96 20.14 3.08 -21.79
N GLY A 97 20.10 3.34 -20.48
CA GLY A 97 18.87 3.27 -19.68
C GLY A 97 17.88 4.38 -20.02
N GLU A 98 18.33 5.63 -20.05
CA GLU A 98 17.49 6.81 -20.33
C GLU A 98 16.88 6.78 -21.74
N ARG A 99 17.59 6.20 -22.70
CA ARG A 99 17.11 6.03 -24.08
C ARG A 99 16.37 4.70 -24.29
N ASN A 100 16.34 3.83 -23.29
CA ASN A 100 15.77 2.48 -23.36
C ASN A 100 16.27 1.67 -24.58
N ILE A 101 17.59 1.64 -24.79
CA ILE A 101 18.20 1.04 -25.98
C ILE A 101 17.96 -0.48 -25.98
N ALA A 102 17.11 -0.96 -26.90
CA ALA A 102 16.88 -2.38 -27.10
C ALA A 102 18.16 -3.10 -27.59
N GLY A 103 18.35 -4.37 -27.18
CA GLY A 103 19.53 -5.14 -27.55
C GLY A 103 20.83 -4.74 -26.83
N SER A 104 20.78 -3.83 -25.86
CA SER A 104 21.93 -3.39 -25.07
C SER A 104 22.35 -4.36 -23.95
N VAL A 105 21.57 -5.42 -23.73
CA VAL A 105 21.72 -6.35 -22.59
C VAL A 105 23.10 -6.98 -22.54
N GLU A 106 23.64 -7.44 -23.67
CA GLU A 106 24.97 -8.06 -23.70
C GLU A 106 26.07 -7.06 -23.31
N ALA A 107 25.98 -5.83 -23.83
CA ALA A 107 26.93 -4.76 -23.50
C ALA A 107 26.85 -4.38 -22.01
N LEU A 108 25.63 -4.35 -21.43
CA LEU A 108 25.43 -4.09 -20.00
C LEU A 108 25.91 -5.23 -19.13
N LEU A 109 25.71 -6.50 -19.53
CA LEU A 109 26.25 -7.66 -18.81
C LEU A 109 27.78 -7.65 -18.80
N ALA A 110 28.42 -7.21 -19.89
CA ALA A 110 29.86 -7.00 -19.92
C ALA A 110 30.30 -5.84 -19.00
N ALA A 111 29.60 -4.70 -19.04
CA ALA A 111 29.88 -3.55 -18.17
C ALA A 111 29.63 -3.87 -16.68
N ALA A 112 28.71 -4.78 -16.36
CA ALA A 112 28.47 -5.27 -15.01
C ALA A 112 29.65 -6.07 -14.44
N LYS A 113 30.62 -6.45 -15.28
CA LYS A 113 31.88 -7.13 -14.92
C LYS A 113 33.11 -6.21 -15.00
N ASP A 114 32.91 -4.91 -15.23
CA ASP A 114 34.00 -3.93 -15.34
C ASP A 114 34.86 -3.86 -14.07
N GLU A 115 36.13 -3.48 -14.20
CA GLU A 115 37.04 -3.33 -13.05
C GLU A 115 36.59 -2.22 -12.10
N ASP A 116 35.99 -1.16 -12.64
CA ASP A 116 35.52 -0.03 -11.84
C ASP A 116 34.11 -0.28 -11.30
N ARG A 117 33.98 -0.12 -9.98
CA ARG A 117 32.72 -0.34 -9.27
C ARG A 117 31.58 0.56 -9.73
N LYS A 118 31.86 1.81 -10.15
CA LYS A 118 30.83 2.74 -10.62
C LYS A 118 30.20 2.22 -11.90
N VAL A 119 31.01 1.70 -12.82
CA VAL A 119 30.53 1.11 -14.08
C VAL A 119 29.70 -0.14 -13.79
N ARG A 120 30.20 -1.04 -12.93
CA ARG A 120 29.46 -2.27 -12.58
C ARG A 120 28.08 -2.00 -12.01
N ILE A 121 28.00 -1.16 -10.97
CA ILE A 121 26.73 -0.84 -10.30
C ILE A 121 25.76 -0.13 -11.25
N GLU A 122 26.24 0.81 -12.06
CA GLU A 122 25.38 1.50 -13.01
C GLU A 122 24.83 0.54 -14.07
N ALA A 123 25.66 -0.38 -14.57
CA ALA A 123 25.22 -1.38 -15.55
C ALA A 123 24.18 -2.34 -14.97
N ILE A 124 24.38 -2.80 -13.73
CA ILE A 124 23.41 -3.65 -13.02
C ILE A 124 22.08 -2.90 -12.85
N LYS A 125 22.10 -1.62 -12.45
CA LYS A 125 20.88 -0.80 -12.33
C LYS A 125 20.16 -0.63 -13.65
N VAL A 126 20.89 -0.35 -14.74
CA VAL A 126 20.29 -0.13 -16.05
C VAL A 126 19.69 -1.42 -16.62
N LEU A 127 20.21 -2.60 -16.28
CA LEU A 127 19.57 -3.88 -16.61
C LEU A 127 18.14 -4.00 -16.05
N LYS A 128 17.79 -3.31 -14.95
CA LYS A 128 16.40 -3.25 -14.46
C LYS A 128 15.46 -2.60 -15.49
N ILE A 129 15.97 -1.59 -16.19
CA ILE A 129 15.20 -0.78 -17.14
C ILE A 129 15.04 -1.55 -18.45
N VAL A 130 16.15 -1.93 -19.07
CA VAL A 130 16.16 -2.52 -20.42
C VAL A 130 16.04 -4.04 -20.44
N GLY A 131 16.30 -4.73 -19.32
CA GLY A 131 16.21 -6.18 -19.22
C GLY A 131 14.77 -6.67 -19.40
N THR A 132 14.63 -7.81 -20.07
CA THR A 132 13.34 -8.46 -20.37
C THR A 132 13.32 -9.85 -19.72
N PRO A 133 12.16 -10.53 -19.63
CA PRO A 133 12.11 -11.89 -19.10
C PRO A 133 13.11 -12.87 -19.73
N GLU A 134 13.39 -12.73 -21.02
CA GLU A 134 14.33 -13.56 -21.77
C GLU A 134 15.78 -13.39 -21.29
N THR A 135 16.10 -12.27 -20.63
CA THR A 135 17.46 -11.97 -20.16
C THR A 135 17.74 -12.53 -18.77
N LEU A 136 16.71 -12.99 -18.05
CA LEU A 136 16.85 -13.49 -16.68
C LEU A 136 17.90 -14.59 -16.52
N PRO A 137 18.01 -15.62 -17.39
CA PRO A 137 19.06 -16.63 -17.25
C PRO A 137 20.47 -16.04 -17.26
N ALA A 138 20.74 -15.05 -18.13
CA ALA A 138 22.03 -14.40 -18.20
C ALA A 138 22.31 -13.52 -16.98
N MET A 139 21.29 -12.84 -16.45
CA MET A 139 21.41 -12.03 -15.23
C MET A 139 21.63 -12.91 -13.98
N VAL A 140 20.97 -14.06 -13.90
CA VAL A 140 21.18 -15.05 -12.84
C VAL A 140 22.61 -15.57 -12.90
N ASN A 141 23.14 -15.90 -14.08
CA ASN A 141 24.54 -16.31 -14.24
C ASN A 141 25.51 -15.20 -13.83
N LEU A 142 25.25 -13.94 -14.20
CA LEU A 142 26.04 -12.80 -13.75
C LEU A 142 26.11 -12.72 -12.23
N LEU A 143 24.98 -12.90 -11.52
CA LEU A 143 24.94 -12.88 -10.05
C LEU A 143 25.90 -13.91 -9.43
N LEU A 144 26.08 -15.08 -10.04
CA LEU A 144 26.97 -16.13 -9.54
C LEU A 144 28.45 -15.75 -9.63
N GLU A 145 28.81 -14.80 -10.51
CA GLU A 145 30.18 -14.34 -10.72
C GLU A 145 30.54 -13.11 -9.86
N ILE A 146 29.55 -12.42 -9.29
CA ILE A 146 29.77 -11.18 -8.54
C ILE A 146 30.46 -11.47 -7.20
N LYS A 147 31.59 -10.81 -6.95
CA LYS A 147 32.35 -10.99 -5.69
C LYS A 147 32.00 -9.96 -4.61
N SER A 148 31.55 -8.76 -5.00
CA SER A 148 31.26 -7.68 -4.06
C SER A 148 29.85 -7.79 -3.49
N ASP A 149 29.71 -7.72 -2.17
CA ASP A 149 28.39 -7.75 -1.51
C ASP A 149 27.47 -6.61 -1.96
N SER A 150 28.00 -5.41 -2.22
CA SER A 150 27.16 -4.30 -2.69
C SER A 150 26.61 -4.54 -4.08
N ASP A 151 27.45 -5.09 -4.96
CA ASP A 151 27.10 -5.35 -6.35
C ASP A 151 26.11 -6.53 -6.41
N ARG A 152 26.31 -7.52 -5.54
CA ARG A 152 25.42 -8.68 -5.37
C ARG A 152 24.05 -8.24 -4.89
N ALA A 153 23.96 -7.38 -3.88
CA ALA A 153 22.68 -6.87 -3.37
C ALA A 153 21.90 -6.08 -4.44
N GLU A 154 22.59 -5.33 -5.30
CA GLU A 154 21.95 -4.61 -6.41
C GLU A 154 21.50 -5.56 -7.53
N ALA A 155 22.30 -6.58 -7.85
CA ALA A 155 21.94 -7.61 -8.81
C ALA A 155 20.73 -8.43 -8.34
N GLU A 156 20.65 -8.78 -7.06
CA GLU A 156 19.49 -9.47 -6.48
C GLU A 156 18.18 -8.68 -6.69
N LYS A 157 18.21 -7.36 -6.42
CA LYS A 157 17.04 -6.48 -6.63
C LYS A 157 16.69 -6.34 -8.11
N THR A 158 17.71 -6.24 -8.96
CA THR A 158 17.55 -6.07 -10.41
C THR A 158 16.90 -7.31 -11.03
N ILE A 159 17.36 -8.51 -10.67
CA ILE A 159 16.77 -9.78 -11.13
C ILE A 159 15.31 -9.88 -10.70
N ALA A 160 14.99 -9.57 -9.44
CA ALA A 160 13.60 -9.61 -8.96
C ALA A 160 12.71 -8.63 -9.74
N ALA A 161 13.18 -7.40 -9.99
CA ALA A 161 12.43 -6.41 -10.75
C ALA A 161 12.21 -6.79 -12.23
N VAL A 162 13.17 -7.45 -12.87
CA VAL A 162 12.99 -7.98 -14.23
C VAL A 162 12.06 -9.20 -14.23
N ALA A 163 12.13 -10.05 -13.21
CA ALA A 163 11.20 -11.18 -13.05
C ALA A 163 9.75 -10.72 -12.91
N HIS A 164 9.51 -9.61 -12.21
CA HIS A 164 8.17 -8.99 -12.10
C HIS A 164 7.60 -8.47 -13.44
N LYS A 165 8.40 -8.40 -14.50
CA LYS A 165 7.90 -8.09 -15.86
C LYS A 165 7.23 -9.29 -16.54
N ILE A 166 7.34 -10.50 -15.98
CA ILE A 166 6.61 -11.68 -16.46
C ILE A 166 5.14 -11.57 -16.02
N GLU A 167 4.22 -11.64 -16.98
CA GLU A 167 2.77 -11.55 -16.73
C GLU A 167 2.24 -12.70 -15.86
N ASP A 168 2.69 -13.93 -16.13
CA ASP A 168 2.33 -15.09 -15.31
C ASP A 168 3.10 -15.08 -13.98
N LYS A 169 2.40 -14.65 -12.92
CA LYS A 169 2.94 -14.56 -11.55
C LYS A 169 3.51 -15.89 -11.02
N THR A 170 3.07 -17.03 -11.55
CA THR A 170 3.51 -18.37 -11.11
C THR A 170 4.81 -18.83 -11.80
N ARG A 171 5.33 -18.04 -12.74
CA ARG A 171 6.57 -18.32 -13.47
C ARG A 171 7.67 -17.32 -13.20
N GLN A 172 7.43 -16.33 -12.34
CA GLN A 172 8.40 -15.26 -12.07
C GLN A 172 9.69 -15.81 -11.45
N ALA A 173 9.61 -16.87 -10.66
CA ALA A 173 10.78 -17.53 -10.07
C ALA A 173 11.47 -18.56 -10.99
N ALA A 174 10.93 -18.88 -12.16
CA ALA A 174 11.34 -20.04 -12.96
C ALA A 174 12.84 -20.04 -13.32
N ALA A 175 13.38 -18.89 -13.75
CA ALA A 175 14.79 -18.79 -14.12
C ALA A 175 15.73 -19.03 -12.92
N VAL A 176 15.35 -18.57 -11.72
CA VAL A 176 16.14 -18.74 -10.49
C VAL A 176 16.04 -20.19 -10.00
N LEU A 177 14.83 -20.76 -10.02
CA LEU A 177 14.58 -22.15 -9.62
C LEU A 177 15.27 -23.16 -10.56
N ALA A 178 15.44 -22.84 -11.84
CA ALA A 178 16.16 -23.69 -12.79
C ALA A 178 17.66 -23.77 -12.48
N VAL A 179 18.25 -22.69 -11.96
CA VAL A 179 19.69 -22.59 -11.70
C VAL A 179 20.05 -23.10 -10.30
N LEU A 180 19.23 -22.78 -9.29
CA LEU A 180 19.52 -23.03 -7.88
C LEU A 180 19.99 -24.46 -7.53
N PRO A 181 19.41 -25.55 -8.08
CA PRO A 181 19.84 -26.92 -7.76
C PRO A 181 21.29 -27.24 -8.19
N ASN A 182 21.82 -26.50 -9.16
CA ASN A 182 23.15 -26.74 -9.73
C ASN A 182 24.25 -25.90 -9.06
N VAL A 183 23.88 -24.95 -8.19
CA VAL A 183 24.83 -24.10 -7.47
C VAL A 183 25.32 -24.82 -6.23
N LYS A 184 26.64 -24.98 -6.10
CA LYS A 184 27.26 -25.71 -4.99
C LYS A 184 27.67 -24.80 -3.84
N ASP A 185 28.11 -23.58 -4.14
CA ASP A 185 28.62 -22.66 -3.12
C ASP A 185 27.49 -21.99 -2.33
N SER A 186 27.71 -21.85 -1.02
CA SER A 186 26.70 -21.38 -0.08
C SER A 186 26.28 -19.93 -0.32
N LEU A 187 27.24 -19.07 -0.69
CA LEU A 187 27.03 -17.64 -0.92
C LEU A 187 26.10 -17.38 -2.11
N ASN A 188 26.34 -18.05 -3.24
CA ASN A 188 25.48 -17.92 -4.41
C ASN A 188 24.11 -18.55 -4.19
N ARG A 189 24.04 -19.72 -3.55
CA ARG A 189 22.75 -20.32 -3.17
C ARG A 189 21.95 -19.38 -2.28
N ALA A 190 22.57 -18.79 -1.25
CA ALA A 190 21.94 -17.80 -0.38
C ALA A 190 21.45 -16.57 -1.15
N SER A 191 22.20 -16.10 -2.13
CA SER A 191 21.80 -14.98 -2.98
C SER A 191 20.56 -15.31 -3.82
N LEU A 192 20.53 -16.49 -4.44
CA LEU A 192 19.36 -16.96 -5.18
C LEU A 192 18.13 -17.10 -4.29
N LEU A 193 18.26 -17.60 -3.05
CA LEU A 193 17.14 -17.63 -2.09
C LEU A 193 16.62 -16.22 -1.77
N ARG A 194 17.50 -15.24 -1.58
CA ARG A 194 17.09 -13.83 -1.38
C ARG A 194 16.43 -13.23 -2.62
N VAL A 195 16.82 -13.64 -3.84
CA VAL A 195 16.10 -13.27 -5.06
C VAL A 195 14.68 -13.85 -5.04
N LEU A 196 14.53 -15.14 -4.74
CA LEU A 196 13.22 -15.79 -4.65
C LEU A 196 12.30 -15.09 -3.65
N GLY A 197 12.82 -14.70 -2.47
CA GLY A 197 12.07 -13.93 -1.48
C GLY A 197 11.55 -12.58 -1.98
N ARG A 198 12.35 -11.88 -2.78
CA ARG A 198 11.95 -10.59 -3.38
C ARG A 198 10.99 -10.74 -4.55
N ILE A 199 11.07 -11.86 -5.29
CA ILE A 199 10.12 -12.18 -6.34
C ILE A 199 8.76 -12.47 -5.71
N GLY A 200 8.71 -13.33 -4.69
CA GLY A 200 7.47 -13.66 -3.99
C GLY A 200 6.52 -14.60 -4.73
N ASP A 201 7.05 -15.39 -5.65
CA ASP A 201 6.30 -16.41 -6.39
C ASP A 201 6.17 -17.67 -5.53
N SER A 202 4.94 -18.09 -5.22
CA SER A 202 4.63 -19.20 -4.31
C SER A 202 5.28 -20.53 -4.72
N SER A 203 5.65 -20.70 -6.00
CA SER A 203 6.42 -21.87 -6.47
C SER A 203 7.79 -22.00 -5.80
N ALA A 204 8.33 -20.94 -5.21
CA ALA A 204 9.59 -20.92 -4.49
C ALA A 204 9.47 -21.24 -2.99
N LEU A 205 8.26 -21.30 -2.42
CA LEU A 205 8.10 -21.61 -0.99
C LEU A 205 8.59 -23.01 -0.60
N PRO A 206 8.39 -24.08 -1.38
CA PRO A 206 8.92 -25.40 -1.03
C PRO A 206 10.43 -25.39 -0.80
N ILE A 207 11.21 -24.73 -1.67
CA ILE A 207 12.67 -24.69 -1.54
C ILE A 207 13.13 -23.81 -0.37
N LEU A 208 12.41 -22.71 -0.09
CA LEU A 208 12.67 -21.88 1.09
C LEU A 208 12.37 -22.64 2.38
N ARG A 209 11.26 -23.38 2.45
CA ARG A 209 10.90 -24.24 3.58
C ARG A 209 11.95 -25.32 3.84
N THR A 210 12.45 -25.99 2.80
CA THR A 210 13.56 -26.94 2.94
C THR A 210 14.82 -26.25 3.45
N SER A 211 15.09 -25.02 2.99
CA SER A 211 16.29 -24.25 3.36
C SER A 211 16.27 -23.76 4.82
N LEU A 212 15.09 -23.65 5.45
CA LEU A 212 14.98 -23.34 6.89
C LEU A 212 15.63 -24.39 7.79
N GLY A 213 15.74 -25.65 7.34
CA GLY A 213 16.39 -26.75 8.06
C GLY A 213 17.83 -27.03 7.62
N ASN A 214 18.44 -26.16 6.80
CA ASN A 214 19.78 -26.39 6.28
C ASN A 214 20.84 -26.23 7.39
N ARG A 215 21.88 -27.06 7.37
CA ARG A 215 23.00 -27.03 8.33
C ARG A 215 23.93 -25.83 8.13
N GLU A 216 23.97 -25.28 6.93
CA GLU A 216 24.77 -24.11 6.58
C GLU A 216 24.05 -22.83 7.02
N ALA A 217 24.63 -22.12 7.99
CA ALA A 217 24.01 -20.94 8.59
C ALA A 217 23.66 -19.85 7.56
N GLU A 218 24.47 -19.70 6.51
CA GLU A 218 24.23 -18.72 5.44
C GLU A 218 22.96 -19.02 4.63
N ILE A 219 22.69 -20.30 4.36
CA ILE A 219 21.49 -20.75 3.64
C ILE A 219 20.25 -20.56 4.51
N GLN A 220 20.35 -20.93 5.78
CA GLN A 220 19.26 -20.78 6.74
C GLN A 220 18.91 -19.30 6.97
N ASP A 221 19.92 -18.44 7.15
CA ASP A 221 19.75 -16.98 7.27
C ASP A 221 19.05 -16.40 6.03
N ALA A 222 19.52 -16.78 4.84
CA ALA A 222 18.93 -16.32 3.58
C ALA A 222 17.47 -16.77 3.42
N ALA A 223 17.13 -18.00 3.80
CA ALA A 223 15.77 -18.51 3.75
C ALA A 223 14.83 -17.74 4.68
N ILE A 224 15.24 -17.50 5.93
CA ILE A 224 14.42 -16.75 6.90
C ILE A 224 14.23 -15.31 6.41
N ARG A 225 15.28 -14.66 5.90
CA ARG A 225 15.17 -13.31 5.31
C ARG A 225 14.26 -13.28 4.10
N ALA A 226 14.38 -14.25 3.20
CA ALA A 226 13.55 -14.35 2.01
C ALA A 226 12.05 -14.47 2.36
N LEU A 227 11.71 -15.32 3.35
CA LEU A 227 10.33 -15.41 3.86
C LEU A 227 9.92 -14.13 4.61
N SER A 228 10.83 -13.50 5.34
CA SER A 228 10.57 -12.25 6.07
C SER A 228 10.35 -11.06 5.15
N ASP A 229 10.95 -11.05 3.97
CA ASP A 229 10.87 -10.00 2.94
C ASP A 229 9.81 -10.31 1.85
N TRP A 230 9.09 -11.43 1.99
CA TRP A 230 8.07 -11.88 1.03
C TRP A 230 6.96 -10.83 0.82
N PRO A 231 6.51 -10.57 -0.41
CA PRO A 231 5.60 -9.46 -0.69
C PRO A 231 4.15 -9.68 -0.21
N THR A 232 3.77 -10.91 0.14
CA THR A 232 2.42 -11.27 0.60
C THR A 232 2.45 -11.91 1.99
N SER A 233 1.27 -12.08 2.59
CA SER A 233 1.13 -12.70 3.91
C SER A 233 1.32 -14.22 3.95
N GLU A 234 1.61 -14.85 2.81
CA GLU A 234 1.64 -16.31 2.66
C GLU A 234 2.63 -17.02 3.62
N PRO A 235 3.85 -16.51 3.88
CA PRO A 235 4.80 -17.14 4.80
C PRO A 235 4.55 -16.94 6.30
N VAL A 236 3.42 -16.36 6.71
CA VAL A 236 3.12 -16.15 8.15
C VAL A 236 3.21 -17.44 8.97
N PRO A 237 2.65 -18.60 8.55
CA PRO A 237 2.79 -19.85 9.29
C PRO A 237 4.25 -20.34 9.37
N ASP A 238 5.02 -20.14 8.30
CA ASP A 238 6.43 -20.54 8.24
C ASP A 238 7.28 -19.72 9.23
N LEU A 239 7.11 -18.39 9.25
CA LEU A 239 7.83 -17.50 10.16
C LEU A 239 7.41 -17.69 11.62
N LEU A 240 6.11 -17.90 11.88
CA LEU A 240 5.64 -18.20 13.23
C LEU A 240 6.30 -19.48 13.77
N LYS A 241 6.38 -20.53 12.96
CA LYS A 241 7.04 -21.78 13.33
C LYS A 241 8.51 -21.55 13.66
N VAL A 242 9.25 -20.81 12.82
CA VAL A 242 10.67 -20.49 13.08
C VAL A 242 10.83 -19.69 14.37
N ALA A 243 9.99 -18.67 14.60
CA ALA A 243 10.03 -17.86 15.81
C ALA A 243 9.79 -18.70 17.09
N GLN A 244 8.95 -19.74 17.00
CA GLN A 244 8.68 -20.65 18.11
C GLN A 244 9.80 -21.68 18.34
N THR A 245 10.28 -22.33 17.28
CA THR A 245 11.05 -23.58 17.40
C THR A 245 12.54 -23.43 17.11
N ALA A 246 13.01 -22.33 16.51
CA ALA A 246 14.42 -22.22 16.15
C ALA A 246 15.33 -22.25 17.38
N GLU A 247 16.39 -23.05 17.36
CA GLU A 247 17.35 -23.10 18.49
C GLU A 247 18.16 -21.80 18.59
N ASN A 248 18.48 -21.19 17.45
CA ASN A 248 19.25 -19.96 17.38
C ASN A 248 18.38 -18.73 17.68
N ALA A 249 18.71 -18.01 18.76
CA ALA A 249 18.00 -16.80 19.18
C ALA A 249 17.95 -15.72 18.08
N ARG A 250 19.00 -15.58 17.26
CA ARG A 250 19.02 -14.65 16.13
C ARG A 250 17.95 -14.97 15.10
N TYR A 251 17.69 -16.26 14.85
CA TYR A 251 16.66 -16.70 13.92
C TYR A 251 15.25 -16.54 14.50
N LYS A 252 15.07 -16.75 15.81
CA LYS A 252 13.80 -16.41 16.47
C LYS A 252 13.45 -14.93 16.27
N ILE A 253 14.41 -14.05 16.54
CA ILE A 253 14.24 -12.60 16.39
C ILE A 253 13.99 -12.22 14.93
N LEU A 254 14.78 -12.74 13.99
CA LEU A 254 14.62 -12.44 12.56
C LEU A 254 13.23 -12.87 12.07
N ALA A 255 12.80 -14.08 12.42
CA ALA A 255 11.49 -14.59 12.04
C ALA A 255 10.33 -13.84 12.72
N LEU A 256 10.49 -13.44 13.98
CA LEU A 256 9.51 -12.59 14.68
C LEU A 256 9.34 -11.24 13.98
N ARG A 257 10.43 -10.59 13.60
CA ARG A 257 10.39 -9.31 12.86
C ARG A 257 9.71 -9.47 11.51
N GLY A 258 10.01 -10.54 10.78
CA GLY A 258 9.34 -10.89 9.53
C GLY A 258 7.86 -11.16 9.74
N LEU A 259 7.49 -11.96 10.74
CA LEU A 259 6.11 -12.26 11.11
C LEU A 259 5.31 -10.97 11.36
N VAL A 260 5.80 -10.08 12.23
CA VAL A 260 5.13 -8.81 12.53
C VAL A 260 4.93 -7.97 11.26
N ARG A 261 5.92 -7.92 10.37
CA ARG A 261 5.77 -7.22 9.08
C ARG A 261 4.66 -7.84 8.22
N LEU A 262 4.64 -9.17 8.09
CA LEU A 262 3.66 -9.89 7.27
C LEU A 262 2.23 -9.86 7.84
N LEU A 263 2.07 -9.69 9.16
CA LEU A 263 0.77 -9.49 9.79
C LEU A 263 0.16 -8.13 9.45
N GLY A 264 0.98 -7.13 9.10
CA GLY A 264 0.53 -5.82 8.65
C GLY A 264 0.16 -5.75 7.16
N LEU A 265 0.39 -6.82 6.38
CA LEU A 265 0.01 -6.89 4.98
C LEU A 265 -1.44 -7.31 4.81
N GLU A 266 -2.03 -6.94 3.66
CA GLU A 266 -3.35 -7.41 3.24
C GLU A 266 -3.40 -8.94 3.16
N SER A 267 -4.51 -9.52 3.64
CA SER A 267 -4.70 -10.97 3.72
C SER A 267 -6.18 -11.33 3.90
N ASP A 268 -6.53 -12.59 3.63
CA ASP A 268 -7.87 -13.14 3.85
C ASP A 268 -8.18 -13.51 5.32
N ARG A 269 -7.25 -13.23 6.25
CA ARG A 269 -7.43 -13.53 7.68
C ARG A 269 -8.52 -12.67 8.29
N SER A 270 -9.29 -13.25 9.21
CA SER A 270 -10.21 -12.45 10.02
C SER A 270 -9.46 -11.49 10.94
N PRO A 271 -10.11 -10.41 11.42
CA PRO A 271 -9.52 -9.55 12.46
C PRO A 271 -9.10 -10.35 13.70
N ASP A 272 -9.93 -11.30 14.16
CA ASP A 272 -9.64 -12.10 15.35
C ASP A 272 -8.41 -13.00 15.15
N GLU A 273 -8.30 -13.66 14.00
CA GLU A 273 -7.12 -14.48 13.67
C GLU A 273 -5.85 -13.62 13.65
N THR A 274 -5.93 -12.42 13.07
CA THR A 274 -4.80 -11.48 13.03
C THR A 274 -4.38 -11.07 14.44
N ILE A 275 -5.32 -10.78 15.33
CA ILE A 275 -5.01 -10.41 16.72
C ILE A 275 -4.43 -11.59 17.51
N ASP A 276 -4.91 -12.80 17.30
CA ASP A 276 -4.32 -13.97 17.96
C ASP A 276 -2.87 -14.23 17.50
N LEU A 277 -2.53 -13.91 16.25
CA LEU A 277 -1.16 -13.95 15.77
C LEU A 277 -0.30 -12.84 16.39
N TYR A 278 -0.83 -11.62 16.56
CA TYR A 278 -0.13 -10.56 17.28
C TYR A 278 0.11 -10.90 18.75
N LYS A 279 -0.86 -11.53 19.45
CA LYS A 279 -0.65 -12.03 20.82
C LYS A 279 0.48 -13.05 20.87
N LYS A 280 0.49 -14.04 19.97
CA LYS A 280 1.60 -15.00 19.85
C LYS A 280 2.94 -14.31 19.59
N ALA A 281 2.97 -13.30 18.72
CA ALA A 281 4.18 -12.52 18.46
C ALA A 281 4.65 -11.76 19.71
N MET A 282 3.73 -11.20 20.48
CA MET A 282 4.01 -10.53 21.76
C MET A 282 4.61 -11.49 22.80
N ASP A 283 4.08 -12.71 22.90
CA ASP A 283 4.60 -13.74 23.81
C ASP A 283 6.01 -14.21 23.41
N LEU A 284 6.32 -14.23 22.11
CA LEU A 284 7.63 -14.58 21.58
C LEU A 284 8.66 -13.44 21.67
N ALA A 285 8.21 -12.20 21.89
CA ALA A 285 9.09 -11.04 22.00
C ALA A 285 9.84 -11.03 23.34
N GLY A 286 11.11 -11.44 23.30
CA GLY A 286 11.94 -11.64 24.48
C GLY A 286 12.44 -10.37 25.18
N ASP A 287 12.38 -9.21 24.53
CA ASP A 287 12.83 -7.93 25.09
C ASP A 287 11.87 -6.77 24.76
N ALA A 288 12.11 -5.61 25.39
CA ALA A 288 11.26 -4.43 25.21
C ALA A 288 11.30 -3.86 23.79
N GLN A 289 12.40 -4.01 23.05
CA GLN A 289 12.51 -3.49 21.68
C GLN A 289 11.68 -4.33 20.71
N GLU A 290 11.70 -5.66 20.86
CA GLU A 290 10.85 -6.54 20.07
C GLU A 290 9.37 -6.35 20.43
N LYS A 291 9.02 -6.20 21.72
CA LYS A 291 7.64 -5.91 22.14
C LYS A 291 7.11 -4.59 21.55
N LYS A 292 7.95 -3.54 21.52
CA LYS A 292 7.62 -2.29 20.83
C LYS A 292 7.35 -2.53 19.34
N ARG A 293 8.17 -3.33 18.67
CA ARG A 293 7.94 -3.67 17.26
C ARG A 293 6.58 -4.36 17.05
N VAL A 294 6.19 -5.28 17.93
CA VAL A 294 4.87 -5.92 17.87
C VAL A 294 3.75 -4.89 18.00
N LEU A 295 3.84 -3.96 18.97
CA LEU A 295 2.85 -2.87 19.14
C LEU A 295 2.80 -1.93 17.91
N SER A 296 3.96 -1.60 17.36
CA SER A 296 4.06 -0.79 16.14
C SER A 296 3.39 -1.46 14.94
N GLY A 297 3.59 -2.78 14.76
CA GLY A 297 2.89 -3.56 13.74
C GLY A 297 1.38 -3.64 14.00
N LEU A 298 0.98 -3.81 15.26
CA LEU A 298 -0.43 -3.86 15.68
C LEU A 298 -1.18 -2.57 15.32
N ALA A 299 -0.50 -1.43 15.22
CA ALA A 299 -1.10 -0.13 14.91
C ALA A 299 -1.84 -0.10 13.54
N SER A 300 -1.49 -0.99 12.60
CA SER A 300 -2.20 -1.11 11.33
C SER A 300 -3.48 -1.96 11.43
N ALA A 301 -3.69 -2.69 12.52
CA ALA A 301 -4.87 -3.52 12.72
C ALA A 301 -6.07 -2.67 13.16
N ARG A 302 -7.06 -2.53 12.28
CA ARG A 302 -8.26 -1.72 12.52
C ARG A 302 -9.36 -2.52 13.22
N SER A 303 -9.10 -2.98 14.45
CA SER A 303 -10.11 -3.71 15.25
C SER A 303 -10.13 -3.30 16.72
N VAL A 304 -11.30 -3.41 17.36
CA VAL A 304 -11.46 -3.15 18.81
C VAL A 304 -10.58 -4.11 19.63
N ALA A 305 -10.38 -5.35 19.15
CA ALA A 305 -9.47 -6.30 19.77
C ALA A 305 -8.00 -5.84 19.71
N ALA A 306 -7.57 -5.20 18.62
CA ALA A 306 -6.26 -4.56 18.53
C ALA A 306 -6.13 -3.41 19.54
N LEU A 307 -7.16 -2.57 19.62
CA LEU A 307 -7.19 -1.43 20.55
C LEU A 307 -7.07 -1.92 22.00
N ASN A 308 -7.80 -2.97 22.36
CA ASN A 308 -7.75 -3.59 23.67
C ASN A 308 -6.36 -4.17 23.98
N MET A 309 -5.73 -4.81 23.00
CA MET A 309 -4.37 -5.32 23.15
C MET A 309 -3.37 -4.20 23.40
N ALA A 310 -3.43 -3.08 22.65
CA ALA A 310 -2.57 -1.92 22.88
C ALA A 310 -2.85 -1.29 24.26
N ALA A 311 -4.12 -1.14 24.63
CA ALA A 311 -4.55 -0.55 25.90
C ALA A 311 -3.99 -1.26 27.14
N ALA A 312 -3.73 -2.58 27.04
CA ALA A 312 -3.15 -3.38 28.11
C ALA A 312 -1.72 -2.95 28.50
N TYR A 313 -1.00 -2.23 27.62
CA TYR A 313 0.38 -1.80 27.82
C TYR A 313 0.52 -0.30 28.12
N LEU A 314 -0.58 0.44 28.31
CA LEU A 314 -0.54 1.88 28.58
C LEU A 314 0.11 2.26 29.91
N ASP A 315 0.11 1.35 30.89
CA ASP A 315 0.76 1.58 32.20
C ASP A 315 2.15 0.90 32.28
N ASP A 316 2.61 0.25 31.21
CA ASP A 316 3.90 -0.44 31.20
C ASP A 316 5.05 0.56 31.05
N LEU A 317 5.98 0.54 32.02
CA LEU A 317 7.09 1.49 32.08
C LEU A 317 7.97 1.50 30.82
N ALA A 318 8.17 0.36 30.17
CA ALA A 318 9.03 0.24 29.00
C ALA A 318 8.27 0.44 27.69
N LEU A 319 6.98 0.09 27.64
CA LEU A 319 6.18 -0.02 26.43
C LEU A 319 5.15 1.08 26.23
N HIS A 320 4.83 1.87 27.27
CA HIS A 320 3.70 2.81 27.23
C HIS A 320 3.72 3.75 26.01
N MET A 321 4.88 4.33 25.66
CA MET A 321 4.95 5.27 24.52
C MET A 321 4.54 4.65 23.18
N GLU A 322 4.92 3.39 22.95
CA GLU A 322 4.56 2.67 21.72
C GLU A 322 3.10 2.21 21.78
N ALA A 323 2.64 1.77 22.95
CA ALA A 323 1.26 1.38 23.19
C ALA A 323 0.28 2.55 23.00
N GLU A 324 0.64 3.75 23.49
CA GLU A 324 -0.11 4.99 23.30
C GLU A 324 -0.21 5.34 21.81
N SER A 325 0.90 5.32 21.07
CA SER A 325 0.92 5.62 19.64
C SER A 325 0.08 4.61 18.85
N ALA A 326 0.22 3.32 19.14
CA ALA A 326 -0.57 2.28 18.51
C ALA A 326 -2.08 2.45 18.82
N ALA A 327 -2.43 2.71 20.08
CA ALA A 327 -3.82 2.89 20.49
C ALA A 327 -4.50 4.08 19.77
N VAL A 328 -3.82 5.22 19.64
CA VAL A 328 -4.34 6.39 18.92
C VAL A 328 -4.52 6.09 17.43
N GLN A 329 -3.54 5.43 16.79
CA GLN A 329 -3.64 5.07 15.38
C GLN A 329 -4.75 4.04 15.10
N ILE A 330 -4.90 3.04 15.96
CA ILE A 330 -5.99 2.06 15.85
C ILE A 330 -7.34 2.75 16.03
N ALA A 331 -7.46 3.65 17.00
CA ALA A 331 -8.69 4.39 17.27
C ALA A 331 -9.18 5.18 16.04
N GLN A 332 -8.28 5.74 15.22
CA GLN A 332 -8.63 6.38 13.95
C GLN A 332 -9.35 5.45 12.95
N GLY A 333 -9.15 4.13 13.06
CA GLY A 333 -9.79 3.14 12.20
C GLY A 333 -10.96 2.39 12.83
N THR A 334 -11.15 2.46 14.16
CA THR A 334 -12.13 1.66 14.92
C THR A 334 -13.19 2.47 15.63
N TYR A 335 -13.10 3.80 15.62
CA TYR A 335 -13.95 4.69 16.40
C TYR A 335 -15.45 4.48 16.15
N GLY A 336 -15.85 4.01 14.97
CA GLY A 336 -17.24 3.71 14.65
C GLY A 336 -17.75 2.36 15.19
N SER A 337 -16.87 1.41 15.50
CA SER A 337 -17.26 0.05 15.90
C SER A 337 -17.59 -0.07 17.39
N ASP A 338 -16.84 0.63 18.25
CA ASP A 338 -17.12 0.74 19.69
C ASP A 338 -16.65 2.12 20.19
N PRO A 339 -17.48 3.16 20.01
CA PRO A 339 -17.14 4.53 20.38
C PRO A 339 -16.83 4.67 21.87
N GLN A 340 -17.60 3.98 22.73
CA GLN A 340 -17.42 4.04 24.17
C GLN A 340 -16.06 3.48 24.57
N ARG A 341 -15.71 2.29 24.10
CA ARG A 341 -14.39 1.70 24.40
C ARG A 341 -13.26 2.52 23.81
N THR A 342 -13.46 3.07 22.61
CA THR A 342 -12.48 3.95 21.96
C THR A 342 -12.21 5.20 22.79
N LYS A 343 -13.26 5.86 23.30
CA LYS A 343 -13.14 7.01 24.20
C LYS A 343 -12.42 6.66 25.49
N GLU A 344 -12.76 5.54 26.12
CA GLU A 344 -12.09 5.11 27.36
C GLU A 344 -10.58 4.94 27.18
N VAL A 345 -10.16 4.29 26.09
CA VAL A 345 -8.74 4.08 25.81
C VAL A 345 -8.05 5.41 25.47
N LEU A 346 -8.67 6.26 24.63
CA LEU A 346 -8.11 7.58 24.30
C LEU A 346 -8.02 8.50 25.52
N ALA A 347 -9.02 8.48 26.41
CA ALA A 347 -9.01 9.26 27.66
C ALA A 347 -7.86 8.81 28.57
N LYS A 348 -7.62 7.50 28.65
CA LYS A 348 -6.44 6.97 29.36
C LYS A 348 -5.15 7.44 28.71
N VAL A 349 -5.01 7.39 27.38
CA VAL A 349 -3.84 7.92 26.67
C VAL A 349 -3.61 9.39 27.01
N ILE A 350 -4.64 10.23 26.98
CA ILE A 350 -4.55 11.66 27.33
C ILE A 350 -3.98 11.86 28.73
N GLN A 351 -4.40 11.02 29.68
CA GLN A 351 -4.01 11.10 31.07
C GLN A 351 -2.55 10.66 31.31
N VAL A 352 -2.09 9.62 30.62
CA VAL A 352 -0.77 9.01 30.87
C VAL A 352 0.34 9.53 29.95
N THR A 353 -0.02 9.96 28.74
CA THR A 353 0.98 10.34 27.73
C THR A 353 1.74 11.58 28.16
N LYS A 354 3.04 11.61 27.85
CA LYS A 354 3.91 12.79 27.98
C LYS A 354 4.09 13.53 26.65
N GLN A 355 3.52 13.02 25.56
CA GLN A 355 3.68 13.57 24.22
C GLN A 355 2.51 14.51 23.91
N ASP A 356 2.78 15.82 23.86
CA ASP A 356 1.73 16.82 23.64
C ASP A 356 1.00 16.65 22.30
N ALA A 357 1.74 16.31 21.22
CA ALA A 357 1.15 16.03 19.92
C ALA A 357 0.19 14.83 19.96
N LEU A 358 0.57 13.76 20.66
CA LEU A 358 -0.27 12.57 20.80
C LEU A 358 -1.49 12.84 21.67
N ARG A 359 -1.33 13.64 22.74
CA ARG A 359 -2.45 14.10 23.58
C ARG A 359 -3.46 14.89 22.76
N GLN A 360 -3.00 15.82 21.93
CA GLN A 360 -3.87 16.62 21.06
C GLN A 360 -4.60 15.72 20.06
N GLN A 361 -3.91 14.78 19.41
CA GLN A 361 -4.55 13.83 18.49
C GLN A 361 -5.64 13.00 19.17
N ALA A 362 -5.37 12.51 20.39
CA ALA A 362 -6.37 11.76 21.17
C ALA A 362 -7.56 12.65 21.56
N GLN A 363 -7.33 13.91 21.96
CA GLN A 363 -8.39 14.88 22.26
C GLN A 363 -9.23 15.21 21.04
N ASP A 364 -8.61 15.41 19.87
CA ASP A 364 -9.31 15.68 18.62
C ASP A 364 -10.19 14.50 18.21
N LEU A 365 -9.70 13.26 18.39
CA LEU A 365 -10.49 12.04 18.14
C LEU A 365 -11.65 11.89 19.12
N ILE A 366 -11.46 12.17 20.41
CA ILE A 366 -12.57 12.18 21.38
C ILE A 366 -13.57 13.26 21.01
N GLY A 367 -13.13 14.48 20.69
CA GLY A 367 -14.00 15.57 20.29
C GLY A 367 -14.79 15.27 19.03
N MET A 368 -14.17 14.58 18.05
CA MET A 368 -14.87 14.03 16.89
C MET A 368 -15.92 13.00 17.35
N LEU A 369 -15.53 12.01 18.15
CA LEU A 369 -16.44 11.00 18.67
C LEU A 369 -17.58 11.55 19.51
N GLU A 370 -17.39 12.66 20.23
CA GLU A 370 -18.42 13.31 21.06
C GLU A 370 -19.41 14.13 20.23
N ARG A 371 -18.93 14.77 19.16
CA ARG A 371 -19.81 15.47 18.21
C ARG A 371 -20.79 14.53 17.51
N PHE A 372 -20.45 13.24 17.40
CA PHE A 372 -21.16 12.27 16.58
C PHE A 372 -21.55 10.98 17.31
N ASP A 373 -21.46 10.96 18.65
CA ASP A 373 -21.62 9.76 19.53
C ASP A 373 -22.99 9.08 19.47
N ASP A 374 -23.98 9.79 18.96
CA ASP A 374 -25.36 9.32 18.87
C ASP A 374 -25.71 8.81 17.47
N TYR A 375 -24.84 9.00 16.47
CA TYR A 375 -25.06 8.50 15.12
C TYR A 375 -24.68 7.03 14.98
N ILE A 376 -25.53 6.32 14.25
CA ILE A 376 -25.35 4.92 13.89
C ILE A 376 -24.45 4.87 12.65
N VAL A 377 -23.24 4.33 12.82
CA VAL A 377 -22.24 4.26 11.73
C VAL A 377 -21.91 2.84 11.29
N VAL A 378 -22.37 1.84 12.06
CA VAL A 378 -22.18 0.41 11.76
C VAL A 378 -23.43 -0.11 11.06
N TRP A 379 -23.27 -0.52 9.79
CA TRP A 379 -24.35 -1.01 8.97
C TRP A 379 -23.92 -2.24 8.17
N GLN A 380 -24.86 -3.13 7.90
CA GLN A 380 -24.82 -4.02 6.75
C GLN A 380 -25.65 -3.42 5.62
N VAL A 381 -25.26 -3.65 4.38
CA VAL A 381 -25.96 -3.18 3.18
C VAL A 381 -26.36 -4.35 2.29
N SER A 382 -27.53 -4.24 1.66
CA SER A 382 -28.02 -5.12 0.63
C SER A 382 -28.48 -4.32 -0.59
N GLY A 383 -28.15 -4.80 -1.79
CA GLY A 383 -28.39 -4.12 -3.05
C GLY A 383 -27.10 -3.84 -3.86
N PRO A 384 -27.17 -2.97 -4.88
CA PRO A 384 -28.33 -2.13 -5.18
C PRO A 384 -29.46 -2.94 -5.81
N TYR A 385 -30.69 -2.48 -5.62
CA TYR A 385 -31.90 -3.00 -6.24
C TYR A 385 -32.41 -1.97 -7.24
N ALA A 386 -32.86 -2.41 -8.39
CA ALA A 386 -33.40 -1.53 -9.41
C ALA A 386 -34.55 -2.20 -10.18
N LYS A 387 -35.40 -1.38 -10.76
CA LYS A 387 -36.37 -1.70 -11.80
C LYS A 387 -36.28 -0.58 -12.84
N ASP A 388 -36.80 -0.82 -14.04
CA ASP A 388 -36.81 0.20 -15.11
C ASP A 388 -37.90 1.26 -14.87
N VAL A 389 -37.78 2.00 -13.76
CA VAL A 389 -38.68 3.05 -13.27
C VAL A 389 -37.89 4.12 -12.53
N LYS A 390 -38.50 5.27 -12.25
CA LYS A 390 -37.84 6.35 -11.50
C LYS A 390 -37.62 5.99 -10.03
N ALA A 391 -36.64 6.62 -9.40
CA ALA A 391 -36.35 6.45 -7.97
C ALA A 391 -37.57 6.67 -7.06
N SER A 392 -38.40 7.67 -7.36
CA SER A 392 -39.65 7.95 -6.65
C SER A 392 -40.63 6.78 -6.65
N GLU A 393 -40.61 5.94 -7.69
CA GLU A 393 -41.44 4.73 -7.81
C GLU A 393 -40.79 3.53 -7.10
N LEU A 394 -39.45 3.47 -7.10
CA LEU A 394 -38.71 2.45 -6.34
C LEU A 394 -38.92 2.56 -4.82
N PHE A 395 -39.31 3.74 -4.33
CA PHE A 395 -39.71 3.96 -2.95
C PHE A 395 -40.79 2.97 -2.47
N ASP A 396 -41.79 2.69 -3.30
CA ASP A 396 -42.90 1.78 -2.99
C ASP A 396 -42.69 0.37 -3.55
N ALA A 397 -41.69 0.15 -4.41
CA ALA A 397 -41.33 -1.18 -4.87
C ALA A 397 -40.78 -2.02 -3.71
N VAL A 398 -41.45 -3.15 -3.42
CA VAL A 398 -41.00 -4.09 -2.39
C VAL A 398 -39.89 -4.99 -2.94
N PHE A 399 -38.78 -5.09 -2.20
CA PHE A 399 -37.66 -6.00 -2.48
C PHE A 399 -37.46 -7.01 -1.34
N ALA A 400 -36.59 -8.00 -1.55
CA ALA A 400 -36.36 -9.10 -0.61
C ALA A 400 -36.12 -8.67 0.86
N PRO A 401 -35.37 -7.60 1.17
CA PRO A 401 -35.15 -7.18 2.56
C PRO A 401 -36.42 -6.77 3.33
N GLU A 402 -37.50 -6.41 2.64
CA GLU A 402 -38.79 -6.04 3.26
C GLU A 402 -39.70 -7.25 3.50
N GLN A 403 -39.37 -8.43 2.96
CA GLN A 403 -40.27 -9.58 2.94
C GLN A 403 -39.82 -10.67 3.88
N GLU A 404 -40.73 -11.11 4.76
CA GLU A 404 -40.49 -12.23 5.66
C GLU A 404 -40.25 -13.53 4.87
N GLY A 405 -39.20 -14.26 5.23
CA GLY A 405 -38.85 -15.53 4.58
C GLY A 405 -38.04 -15.41 3.27
N GLN A 406 -37.85 -14.21 2.72
CA GLN A 406 -36.94 -14.01 1.59
C GLN A 406 -35.50 -13.78 2.05
N GLN A 407 -34.54 -14.36 1.32
CA GLN A 407 -33.13 -14.14 1.58
C GLN A 407 -32.61 -12.94 0.79
N ALA A 408 -31.93 -12.03 1.49
CA ALA A 408 -31.19 -10.92 0.90
C ALA A 408 -29.68 -11.10 1.16
N GLN A 409 -28.85 -10.67 0.20
CA GLN A 409 -27.41 -10.73 0.35
C GLN A 409 -26.93 -9.50 1.13
N TRP A 410 -26.46 -9.72 2.36
CA TRP A 410 -25.95 -8.67 3.22
C TRP A 410 -24.44 -8.68 3.23
N ARG A 411 -23.83 -7.50 3.04
CA ARG A 411 -22.39 -7.29 3.19
C ARG A 411 -22.13 -6.15 4.17
N PRO A 412 -20.99 -6.12 4.88
CA PRO A 412 -20.62 -4.97 5.71
C PRO A 412 -20.60 -3.68 4.86
N MET A 413 -21.20 -2.62 5.37
CA MET A 413 -21.07 -1.28 4.80
C MET A 413 -19.78 -0.65 5.36
N PRO A 414 -18.87 -0.12 4.51
CA PRO A 414 -17.67 0.55 5.00
C PRO A 414 -18.03 1.73 5.93
N ILE A 415 -17.37 1.79 7.08
CA ILE A 415 -17.43 2.95 7.98
C ILE A 415 -16.63 4.09 7.34
N GLY A 416 -17.07 5.33 7.50
CA GLY A 416 -16.28 6.48 7.05
C GLY A 416 -16.21 6.63 5.53
N THR A 417 -17.24 6.18 4.81
CA THR A 417 -17.43 6.50 3.37
C THR A 417 -17.26 7.99 3.06
N THR A 418 -17.53 8.85 4.05
CA THR A 418 -17.16 10.27 4.05
C THR A 418 -16.13 10.51 5.16
N PRO A 419 -14.82 10.68 4.85
CA PRO A 419 -13.76 10.75 5.86
C PRO A 419 -13.94 11.86 6.91
N ASP A 420 -14.40 13.04 6.48
CA ASP A 420 -14.64 14.18 7.37
C ASP A 420 -16.00 14.10 8.09
N GLN A 421 -16.86 13.17 7.66
CA GLN A 421 -18.22 12.99 8.17
C GLN A 421 -18.59 11.51 8.29
N PRO A 422 -17.95 10.72 9.16
CA PRO A 422 -18.14 9.27 9.19
C PRO A 422 -19.55 8.80 9.60
N TRP A 423 -20.36 9.69 10.17
CA TRP A 423 -21.79 9.45 10.42
C TRP A 423 -22.65 9.51 9.16
N LEU A 424 -22.11 10.07 8.08
CA LEU A 424 -22.74 10.13 6.77
C LEU A 424 -22.35 8.89 5.97
N ILE A 425 -23.33 7.99 5.83
CA ILE A 425 -23.20 6.77 5.06
C ILE A 425 -23.48 7.10 3.60
N GLY A 426 -22.45 7.06 2.76
CA GLY A 426 -22.48 7.37 1.33
C GLY A 426 -22.33 6.10 0.48
N PRO A 427 -23.44 5.47 0.02
CA PRO A 427 -23.37 4.24 -0.76
C PRO A 427 -22.78 4.46 -2.15
N ASP A 428 -22.86 5.67 -2.69
CA ASP A 428 -22.21 6.07 -3.94
C ASP A 428 -20.67 5.98 -3.88
N LYS A 429 -20.08 5.97 -2.68
CA LYS A 429 -18.63 5.84 -2.47
C LYS A 429 -18.15 4.39 -2.42
N VAL A 430 -19.06 3.43 -2.55
CA VAL A 430 -18.74 2.00 -2.45
C VAL A 430 -18.85 1.36 -3.83
N GLU A 431 -17.79 0.66 -4.22
CA GLU A 431 -17.76 -0.07 -5.48
C GLU A 431 -18.92 -1.07 -5.56
N GLY A 432 -19.63 -1.05 -6.70
CA GLY A 432 -20.80 -1.90 -6.94
C GLY A 432 -22.13 -1.36 -6.39
N LEU A 433 -22.15 -0.27 -5.61
CA LEU A 433 -23.41 0.41 -5.23
C LEU A 433 -23.71 1.63 -6.10
N ALA A 434 -22.68 2.37 -6.54
CA ALA A 434 -22.80 3.65 -7.22
C ALA A 434 -23.67 3.67 -8.48
N GLY A 435 -24.48 4.72 -8.62
CA GLY A 435 -25.25 5.09 -9.82
C GLY A 435 -26.71 5.44 -9.50
N ASP A 436 -27.47 5.75 -10.54
CA ASP A 436 -28.78 6.39 -10.42
C ASP A 436 -29.95 5.38 -10.39
N ASN A 437 -31.15 5.86 -10.06
CA ASN A 437 -32.43 5.14 -10.10
C ASN A 437 -32.38 3.75 -9.48
N ARG A 438 -31.99 3.68 -8.20
CA ARG A 438 -31.79 2.43 -7.47
C ARG A 438 -32.13 2.56 -5.99
N VAL A 439 -32.05 1.44 -5.28
CA VAL A 439 -32.31 1.35 -3.84
C VAL A 439 -31.23 0.53 -3.17
N ALA A 440 -30.83 0.93 -1.98
CA ALA A 440 -30.08 0.09 -1.07
C ALA A 440 -30.85 -0.06 0.25
N TYR A 441 -30.69 -1.21 0.87
CA TYR A 441 -31.19 -1.48 2.20
C TYR A 441 -30.03 -1.54 3.16
N PHE A 442 -30.19 -0.92 4.31
CA PHE A 442 -29.22 -0.91 5.38
C PHE A 442 -29.86 -1.53 6.61
N ARG A 443 -29.14 -2.40 7.30
CA ARG A 443 -29.59 -2.91 8.59
C ARG A 443 -28.50 -2.82 9.63
N THR A 444 -28.91 -2.73 10.88
CA THR A 444 -28.04 -2.79 12.04
C THR A 444 -28.81 -3.33 13.23
N LYS A 445 -28.09 -3.70 14.28
CA LYS A 445 -28.64 -4.09 15.58
C LYS A 445 -28.30 -3.05 16.62
N VAL A 446 -29.33 -2.51 17.26
CA VAL A 446 -29.20 -1.59 18.40
C VAL A 446 -29.53 -2.35 19.68
N VAL A 447 -28.54 -2.58 20.51
CA VAL A 447 -28.69 -3.24 21.81
C VAL A 447 -28.99 -2.16 22.86
N SER A 448 -30.20 -2.20 23.43
CA SER A 448 -30.62 -1.30 24.51
C SER A 448 -30.49 -1.99 25.87
N PRO A 449 -29.94 -1.33 26.90
CA PRO A 449 -29.75 -1.92 28.23
C PRO A 449 -31.05 -2.05 29.02
N LYS A 450 -32.10 -1.34 28.60
CA LYS A 450 -33.44 -1.35 29.19
C LYS A 450 -34.46 -0.94 28.12
N GLU A 451 -35.74 -1.18 28.38
CA GLU A 451 -36.77 -0.53 27.58
C GLU A 451 -36.73 0.98 27.80
N GLN A 452 -36.68 1.75 26.71
CA GLN A 452 -36.64 3.20 26.78
C GLN A 452 -37.27 3.86 25.55
N LYS A 453 -38.02 4.94 25.79
CA LYS A 453 -38.52 5.81 24.72
C LYS A 453 -37.36 6.54 24.07
N ALA A 454 -37.38 6.60 22.75
CA ALA A 454 -36.38 7.28 21.96
C ALA A 454 -37.04 8.07 20.82
N ARG A 455 -36.27 8.96 20.23
CA ARG A 455 -36.56 9.62 18.98
C ARG A 455 -35.50 9.18 17.97
N LEU A 456 -35.95 8.55 16.91
CA LEU A 456 -35.16 8.35 15.71
C LEU A 456 -35.05 9.71 15.01
N GLU A 457 -33.83 10.17 14.77
CA GLU A 457 -33.57 11.32 13.90
C GLU A 457 -32.75 10.86 12.71
N LEU A 458 -33.16 11.22 11.50
CA LEU A 458 -32.46 10.84 10.28
C LEU A 458 -32.39 11.97 9.27
N GLY A 459 -31.40 11.88 8.39
CA GLY A 459 -31.29 12.65 7.17
C GLY A 459 -31.09 11.70 6.00
N SER A 460 -31.67 12.04 4.85
CA SER A 460 -31.51 11.29 3.60
C SER A 460 -31.39 12.27 2.44
N ASP A 461 -30.60 11.90 1.44
CA ASP A 461 -30.57 12.61 0.16
C ASP A 461 -31.93 12.42 -0.54
N ASP A 462 -32.24 11.20 -0.98
CA ASP A 462 -33.55 10.92 -1.55
C ASP A 462 -34.51 10.25 -0.55
N GLY A 463 -35.51 9.56 -1.08
CA GLY A 463 -36.54 8.87 -0.31
C GLY A 463 -35.99 7.84 0.67
N VAL A 464 -36.59 7.80 1.85
CA VAL A 464 -36.21 6.91 2.94
C VAL A 464 -37.43 6.24 3.60
N LYS A 465 -37.31 4.94 3.89
CA LYS A 465 -38.23 4.22 4.79
C LYS A 465 -37.45 3.56 5.91
N VAL A 466 -38.00 3.56 7.12
CA VAL A 466 -37.36 2.97 8.29
C VAL A 466 -38.31 2.05 9.02
N TRP A 467 -37.82 0.85 9.35
CA TRP A 467 -38.48 -0.11 10.20
C TRP A 467 -37.67 -0.37 11.46
N LEU A 468 -38.35 -0.43 12.59
CA LEU A 468 -37.79 -0.87 13.87
C LEU A 468 -38.51 -2.16 14.29
N ASN A 469 -37.75 -3.23 14.47
CA ASN A 469 -38.28 -4.55 14.83
C ASN A 469 -39.41 -5.03 13.89
N GLY A 470 -39.27 -4.75 12.58
CA GLY A 470 -40.25 -5.09 11.55
C GLY A 470 -41.44 -4.12 11.42
N GLN A 471 -41.61 -3.18 12.34
CA GLN A 471 -42.66 -2.16 12.26
C GLN A 471 -42.16 -0.93 11.50
N LEU A 472 -42.88 -0.48 10.46
CA LEU A 472 -42.58 0.77 9.76
C LEU A 472 -42.79 1.95 10.73
N VAL A 473 -41.73 2.70 11.00
CA VAL A 473 -41.74 3.85 11.93
C VAL A 473 -41.57 5.20 11.22
N HIS A 474 -41.02 5.21 10.01
CA HIS A 474 -40.84 6.43 9.22
C HIS A 474 -40.87 6.15 7.72
N ALA A 475 -41.42 7.08 6.94
CA ALA A 475 -41.41 7.03 5.48
C ALA A 475 -41.48 8.47 4.92
N ASN A 476 -40.54 8.82 4.05
CA ASN A 476 -40.52 10.10 3.37
C ASN A 476 -40.00 9.92 1.93
N ASN A 477 -40.84 10.18 0.93
CA ASN A 477 -40.49 10.07 -0.49
C ASN A 477 -40.20 11.46 -1.05
N ALA A 478 -38.96 11.92 -0.91
CA ALA A 478 -38.52 13.24 -1.36
C ALA A 478 -37.22 13.11 -2.17
N VAL A 479 -36.98 14.07 -3.06
CA VAL A 479 -35.69 14.27 -3.75
C VAL A 479 -35.09 15.53 -3.14
N ARG A 480 -34.04 15.41 -2.33
CA ARG A 480 -33.48 16.52 -1.53
C ARG A 480 -31.99 16.28 -1.26
N PRO A 481 -31.26 17.28 -0.72
CA PRO A 481 -29.94 17.02 -0.16
C PRO A 481 -30.04 16.42 1.25
N VAL A 482 -29.06 15.59 1.61
CA VAL A 482 -28.98 15.02 2.96
C VAL A 482 -28.79 16.10 4.04
N THR A 483 -29.75 16.21 4.95
CA THR A 483 -29.66 17.04 6.16
C THR A 483 -29.85 16.18 7.43
N PRO A 484 -28.80 15.94 8.23
CA PRO A 484 -28.92 15.09 9.42
C PRO A 484 -29.97 15.59 10.43
N GLY A 485 -30.89 14.70 10.80
CA GLY A 485 -31.95 14.98 11.78
C GLY A 485 -33.10 15.85 11.28
N GLU A 486 -33.20 16.03 9.96
CA GLU A 486 -34.32 16.68 9.29
C GLU A 486 -35.63 15.89 9.52
N ASP A 487 -35.57 14.57 9.40
CA ASP A 487 -36.69 13.68 9.67
C ASP A 487 -36.63 13.14 11.11
N LYS A 488 -37.79 12.97 11.74
CA LYS A 488 -37.92 12.54 13.13
C LYS A 488 -39.09 11.58 13.30
N ALA A 489 -38.88 10.51 14.06
CA ALA A 489 -39.94 9.57 14.46
C ALA A 489 -39.76 9.17 15.92
N ASP A 490 -40.83 9.26 16.71
CA ASP A 490 -40.81 8.76 18.10
C ASP A 490 -40.96 7.24 18.09
N VAL A 491 -40.07 6.55 18.80
CA VAL A 491 -39.97 5.08 18.83
C VAL A 491 -39.74 4.57 20.26
N THR A 492 -39.96 3.27 20.48
CA THR A 492 -39.61 2.61 21.75
C THR A 492 -38.64 1.49 21.47
N LEU A 493 -37.46 1.56 22.10
CA LEU A 493 -36.48 0.47 22.07
C LEU A 493 -36.84 -0.53 23.17
N LYS A 494 -36.90 -1.81 22.83
CA LYS A 494 -37.03 -2.90 23.80
C LYS A 494 -35.69 -3.15 24.48
N GLU A 495 -35.69 -3.67 25.70
CA GLU A 495 -34.48 -4.20 26.32
C GLU A 495 -33.88 -5.33 25.44
N GLY A 496 -32.56 -5.33 25.27
CA GLY A 496 -31.86 -6.25 24.39
C GLY A 496 -31.76 -5.76 22.94
N VAL A 497 -31.76 -6.69 21.99
CA VAL A 497 -31.49 -6.42 20.57
C VAL A 497 -32.71 -5.84 19.88
N ASN A 498 -32.54 -4.69 19.20
CA ASN A 498 -33.52 -4.08 18.31
C ASN A 498 -32.96 -4.03 16.90
N VAL A 499 -33.71 -4.50 15.90
CA VAL A 499 -33.28 -4.48 14.50
C VAL A 499 -33.80 -3.22 13.83
N LEU A 500 -32.88 -2.40 13.31
CA LEU A 500 -33.20 -1.24 12.50
C LEU A 500 -32.94 -1.58 11.04
N LEU A 501 -33.94 -1.38 10.19
CA LEU A 501 -33.85 -1.55 8.74
C LEU A 501 -34.18 -0.20 8.09
N VAL A 502 -33.34 0.23 7.16
CA VAL A 502 -33.51 1.47 6.40
C VAL A 502 -33.50 1.12 4.92
N LYS A 503 -34.48 1.63 4.17
CA LYS A 503 -34.47 1.65 2.72
C LYS A 503 -34.13 3.07 2.28
N LEU A 504 -33.16 3.20 1.39
CA LEU A 504 -32.74 4.47 0.82
C LEU A 504 -32.85 4.38 -0.70
N THR A 505 -33.64 5.24 -1.32
CA THR A 505 -33.69 5.37 -2.78
C THR A 505 -32.55 6.28 -3.27
N GLN A 506 -32.24 6.20 -4.55
CA GLN A 506 -31.31 7.09 -5.24
C GLN A 506 -31.92 7.55 -6.55
N ASP A 507 -32.11 8.85 -6.71
CA ASP A 507 -32.48 9.51 -7.96
C ASP A 507 -31.22 9.76 -8.79
N ALA A 508 -30.42 10.76 -8.42
CA ALA A 508 -29.16 11.08 -9.10
C ALA A 508 -28.20 11.89 -8.20
N GLY A 509 -26.90 11.82 -8.50
CA GLY A 509 -25.90 12.67 -7.86
C GLY A 509 -25.36 12.09 -6.55
N GLN A 510 -25.40 12.88 -5.46
CA GLN A 510 -25.03 12.39 -4.14
C GLN A 510 -25.98 11.25 -3.73
N TRP A 511 -25.52 10.33 -2.88
CA TRP A 511 -26.39 9.33 -2.28
C TRP A 511 -25.97 9.13 -0.84
N ALA A 512 -26.78 9.55 0.13
CA ALA A 512 -26.34 9.53 1.52
C ALA A 512 -27.48 9.41 2.53
N MET A 513 -27.14 8.88 3.71
CA MET A 513 -27.99 8.92 4.89
C MET A 513 -27.19 9.14 6.17
N ALA A 514 -27.85 9.69 7.19
CA ALA A 514 -27.35 9.74 8.56
C ALA A 514 -28.51 9.41 9.51
N VAL A 515 -28.26 8.57 10.52
CA VAL A 515 -29.31 8.13 11.47
C VAL A 515 -28.76 8.18 12.89
N ARG A 516 -29.57 8.62 13.85
CA ARG A 516 -29.25 8.60 15.28
C ARG A 516 -30.48 8.32 16.14
N LEU A 517 -30.23 7.94 17.40
CA LEU A 517 -31.26 7.74 18.41
C LEU A 517 -31.02 8.68 19.59
N ARG A 518 -32.04 9.47 19.94
CA ARG A 518 -32.01 10.46 21.02
C ARG A 518 -33.13 10.22 22.02
N THR A 519 -33.05 10.84 23.19
CA THR A 519 -34.22 10.92 24.08
C THR A 519 -35.32 11.75 23.41
N PRO A 520 -36.60 11.60 23.81
CA PRO A 520 -37.70 12.36 23.20
C PRO A 520 -37.58 13.90 23.28
N ASP A 521 -36.82 14.41 24.24
CA ASP A 521 -36.47 15.83 24.40
C ASP A 521 -35.23 16.25 23.58
N GLY A 522 -34.63 15.35 22.80
CA GLY A 522 -33.49 15.62 21.93
C GLY A 522 -32.12 15.52 22.63
N GLY A 523 -32.07 15.00 23.85
CA GLY A 523 -30.85 14.63 24.56
C GLY A 523 -30.24 13.31 24.08
N LYS A 524 -29.08 12.95 24.63
CA LYS A 524 -28.39 11.69 24.31
C LYS A 524 -29.10 10.51 24.98
N LEU A 525 -29.27 9.42 24.25
CA LEU A 525 -29.77 8.15 24.80
C LEU A 525 -28.59 7.35 25.37
N GLU A 526 -28.63 6.98 26.65
CA GLU A 526 -27.50 6.34 27.33
C GLU A 526 -27.48 4.80 27.18
N GLY A 527 -26.27 4.25 27.09
CA GLY A 527 -26.00 2.81 27.19
C GLY A 527 -26.31 1.96 25.94
N LEU A 528 -26.59 2.58 24.80
CA LEU A 528 -26.78 1.84 23.53
C LEU A 528 -25.47 1.26 23.01
N ARG A 529 -25.53 0.06 22.44
CA ARG A 529 -24.47 -0.53 21.60
C ARG A 529 -24.99 -0.83 20.22
N VAL A 530 -24.18 -0.62 19.18
CA VAL A 530 -24.54 -0.86 17.78
C VAL A 530 -23.66 -1.98 17.23
N GLU A 531 -24.29 -2.98 16.60
CA GLU A 531 -23.61 -4.14 16.02
C GLU A 531 -24.10 -4.35 14.57
N PRO A 532 -23.26 -4.90 13.67
CA PRO A 532 -23.64 -5.17 12.28
C PRO A 532 -24.84 -6.14 12.11
#